data_AF-A0A8J3IDX4-F1
#
_entry.id   AF-A0A8J3IDX4-F1
#
_cell.length_a   1.000
_cell.length_b   1.000
_cell.length_c   1.000
_cell.angle_alpha   90.00
_cell.angle_beta   90.00
_cell.angle_gamma   90.00
#
_symmetry.space_group_name_H-M   'P 1'
#
loop_
_entity.id
_entity.type
_entity.pdbx_description
1 polymer ?
#
loop_
_entity_poly.entity_id
_entity_poly.type
_entity_poly.pdbx_seq_one_letter_code
_entity_poly.pdbx_strand_id
1 'polypeptide(L)'
;MTCNLAVAITKAALIDERLKALLDQHLDQVTLLLARYLQRRHPQLAIDSNQARIGKLTLGEGLVVELAQGTVSITGVSTSRTAQYMEDLSQEASTFLTLVADQLFTQEVEGVLRQVGRLTAKQTSDVEDAGGAQRATIYSLQIANLKVRVFVLPQGKLQIFVDTGTFNQAKTATLVILRDLQAQGLEVQLTSEVEQHRDDVDHVHVRQAHQRGGGPV
;
A
#
# COMPACT_ATOMS: atom_id res chain seq x y z
N MET A 1 -21.88 -15.08 3.96
CA MET A 1 -20.80 -14.32 3.28
C MET A 1 -20.66 -14.92 1.89
N THR A 2 -20.59 -14.11 0.83
CA THR A 2 -20.48 -14.61 -0.56
C THR A 2 -19.02 -14.73 -0.94
N CYS A 3 -18.56 -15.94 -1.28
CA CYS A 3 -17.23 -16.17 -1.83
C CYS A 3 -17.07 -15.45 -3.17
N ASN A 4 -15.87 -14.94 -3.42
CA ASN A 4 -15.47 -14.42 -4.71
C ASN A 4 -15.27 -15.61 -5.65
N LEU A 5 -16.24 -15.87 -6.53
CA LEU A 5 -16.22 -17.00 -7.46
C LEU A 5 -15.04 -16.82 -8.43
N ALA A 6 -13.90 -17.44 -8.08
CA ALA A 6 -12.66 -17.40 -8.85
C ALA A 6 -12.30 -18.80 -9.36
N VAL A 7 -11.52 -18.85 -10.44
CA VAL A 7 -10.91 -20.06 -10.99
C VAL A 7 -9.57 -20.32 -10.29
N ALA A 8 -8.83 -19.26 -9.97
CA ALA A 8 -7.60 -19.36 -9.19
C ALA A 8 -7.40 -18.16 -8.26
N ILE A 9 -6.71 -18.39 -7.14
CA ILE A 9 -6.32 -17.37 -6.17
C ILE A 9 -4.84 -17.53 -5.82
N THR A 10 -4.17 -16.42 -5.55
CA THR A 10 -2.79 -16.41 -5.08
C THR A 10 -2.52 -15.22 -4.18
N LYS A 11 -1.70 -15.42 -3.15
CA LYS A 11 -1.23 -14.37 -2.25
C LYS A 11 0.25 -14.06 -2.51
N ALA A 12 0.60 -12.79 -2.47
CA ALA A 12 1.97 -12.33 -2.54
C ALA A 12 2.19 -11.14 -1.60
N ALA A 13 3.43 -10.91 -1.19
CA ALA A 13 3.78 -9.76 -0.36
C ALA A 13 5.16 -9.22 -0.73
N LEU A 14 5.36 -7.91 -0.55
CA LEU A 14 6.70 -7.33 -0.43
C LEU A 14 7.29 -7.72 0.93
N ILE A 15 8.61 -7.90 0.95
CA ILE A 15 9.36 -7.92 2.21
C ILE A 15 9.43 -6.49 2.79
N ASP A 16 9.49 -6.38 4.12
CA ASP A 16 9.46 -5.10 4.84
C ASP A 16 10.57 -4.15 4.38
N GLU A 17 11.76 -4.67 4.10
CA GLU A 17 12.90 -3.90 3.60
C GLU A 17 12.59 -3.24 2.25
N ARG A 18 11.82 -3.92 1.40
CA ARG A 18 11.45 -3.38 0.08
C ARG A 18 10.39 -2.30 0.20
N LEU A 19 9.46 -2.46 1.14
CA LEU A 19 8.47 -1.42 1.45
C LEU A 19 9.16 -0.14 1.99
N LYS A 20 10.20 -0.29 2.82
CA LYS A 20 11.06 0.83 3.26
C LYS A 20 11.83 1.45 2.10
N ALA A 21 12.40 0.63 1.21
CA ALA A 21 13.13 1.10 0.04
C ALA A 21 12.25 1.92 -0.93
N LEU A 22 10.92 1.72 -0.95
CA LEU A 22 10.02 2.58 -1.71
C LEU A 22 10.01 4.02 -1.18
N LEU A 23 10.12 4.21 0.14
CA LEU A 23 10.20 5.56 0.72
C LEU A 23 11.48 6.27 0.30
N ASP A 24 12.59 5.55 0.24
CA ASP A 24 13.89 6.11 -0.16
C ASP A 24 13.95 6.43 -1.67
N GLN A 25 13.27 5.64 -2.51
CA GLN A 25 13.16 5.90 -3.96
C GLN A 25 12.36 7.17 -4.27
N HIS A 26 11.41 7.50 -3.40
CA HIS A 26 10.51 8.65 -3.53
C HIS A 26 10.79 9.69 -2.45
N LEU A 27 12.05 9.80 -2.00
CA LEU A 27 12.42 10.55 -0.80
C LEU A 27 12.05 12.03 -0.86
N ASP A 28 12.11 12.65 -2.03
CA ASP A 28 11.67 14.03 -2.28
C ASP A 28 10.16 14.20 -2.06
N GLN A 29 9.35 13.33 -2.66
CA GLN A 29 7.90 13.30 -2.48
C GLN A 29 7.53 13.00 -1.02
N VAL A 30 8.18 12.01 -0.40
CA VAL A 30 7.94 11.62 0.99
C VAL A 30 8.26 12.78 1.94
N THR A 31 9.39 13.46 1.72
CA THR A 31 9.78 14.65 2.51
C THR A 31 8.71 15.74 2.44
N LEU A 32 8.19 16.03 1.25
CA LEU A 32 7.15 17.04 1.05
C LEU A 32 5.82 16.62 1.71
N LEU A 33 5.44 15.35 1.59
CA LEU A 33 4.23 14.82 2.22
C LEU A 33 4.31 14.89 3.74
N LEU A 34 5.45 14.53 4.33
CA LEU A 34 5.68 14.60 5.77
C LEU A 34 5.64 16.06 6.25
N ALA A 35 6.30 16.98 5.55
CA ALA A 35 6.27 18.41 5.92
C ALA A 35 4.84 18.95 5.96
N ARG A 36 4.03 18.66 4.94
CA ARG A 36 2.62 19.08 4.86
C ARG A 36 1.77 18.44 5.95
N TYR A 37 2.01 17.16 6.24
CA TYR A 37 1.34 16.44 7.31
C TYR A 37 1.61 17.09 8.67
N LEU A 38 2.89 17.29 8.99
CA LEU A 38 3.33 17.90 10.24
C LEU A 38 2.82 19.33 10.39
N GLN A 39 2.86 20.15 9.33
CA GLN A 39 2.34 21.52 9.37
C GLN A 39 0.84 21.57 9.66
N ARG A 40 0.07 20.62 9.10
CA ARG A 40 -1.38 20.54 9.31
C ARG A 40 -1.71 20.06 10.72
N ARG A 41 -0.96 19.08 11.23
CA ARG A 41 -1.22 18.49 12.54
C ARG A 41 -0.74 19.38 13.68
N HIS A 42 0.40 20.03 13.48
CA HIS A 42 1.11 20.86 14.46
C HIS A 42 1.26 22.28 13.90
N PRO A 43 0.17 23.08 13.82
CA PRO A 43 0.21 24.41 13.20
C PRO A 43 1.11 25.42 13.92
N GLN A 44 1.47 25.15 15.18
CA GLN A 44 2.40 25.96 15.97
C GLN A 44 3.86 25.59 15.72
N LEU A 45 4.13 24.47 15.04
CA LEU A 45 5.47 24.04 14.68
C LEU A 45 5.93 24.85 13.47
N ALA A 46 6.94 25.69 13.64
CA ALA A 46 7.58 26.36 12.52
C ALA A 46 8.30 25.32 11.67
N ILE A 47 7.82 25.05 10.46
CA ILE A 47 8.50 24.16 9.51
C ILE A 47 9.15 25.06 8.47
N ASP A 48 10.49 25.07 8.43
CA ASP A 48 11.21 25.83 7.41
C ASP A 48 11.17 25.07 6.08
N SER A 49 10.10 25.29 5.31
CA SER A 49 9.92 24.70 3.99
C SER A 49 10.95 25.19 2.96
N ASN A 50 11.65 26.31 3.23
CA ASN A 50 12.70 26.83 2.36
C ASN A 50 14.06 26.15 2.60
N GLN A 51 14.22 25.47 3.74
CA GLN A 51 15.39 24.65 4.07
C GLN A 51 15.15 23.15 3.94
N ALA A 52 13.95 22.72 3.52
CA ALA A 52 13.67 21.31 3.26
C ALA A 52 14.65 20.78 2.20
N ARG A 53 15.61 19.97 2.64
CA ARG A 53 16.48 19.20 1.76
C ARG A 53 15.84 17.85 1.55
N ILE A 54 16.13 17.18 0.44
CA ILE A 54 15.66 15.82 0.22
C ILE A 54 16.08 14.96 1.43
N GLY A 55 15.09 14.36 2.10
CA GLY A 55 15.27 13.55 3.29
C GLY A 55 15.51 14.30 4.59
N LYS A 56 15.47 15.64 4.63
CA LYS A 56 15.66 16.41 5.88
C LYS A 56 14.69 17.58 6.01
N LEU A 57 14.08 17.72 7.19
CA LEU A 57 13.19 18.82 7.55
C LEU A 57 13.67 19.49 8.84
N THR A 58 13.80 20.81 8.82
CA THR A 58 14.06 21.59 10.03
C THR A 58 12.73 22.02 10.65
N LEU A 59 12.55 21.72 11.93
CA LEU A 59 11.39 22.06 12.72
C LEU A 59 11.79 22.97 13.89
N GLY A 60 10.97 23.98 14.17
CA GLY A 60 10.95 24.76 15.40
C GLY A 60 12.34 25.07 15.97
N GLU A 61 12.51 24.78 17.26
CA GLU A 61 13.66 25.05 18.14
C GLU A 61 15.00 24.38 17.72
N GLY A 62 15.29 24.29 16.43
CA GLY A 62 16.48 23.66 15.87
C GLY A 62 16.40 22.13 15.82
N LEU A 63 15.19 21.56 15.86
CA LEU A 63 14.99 20.14 15.65
C LEU A 63 15.14 19.81 14.16
N VAL A 64 15.79 18.68 13.86
CA VAL A 64 15.97 18.20 12.49
C VAL A 64 15.40 16.80 12.40
N VAL A 65 14.40 16.63 11.53
CA VAL A 65 13.88 15.34 11.12
C VAL A 65 14.69 14.86 9.93
N GLU A 66 15.22 13.65 10.01
CA GLU A 66 15.93 12.99 8.93
C GLU A 66 15.21 11.70 8.55
N LEU A 67 15.00 11.53 7.25
CA LEU A 67 14.42 10.39 6.59
C LEU A 67 15.54 9.63 5.89
N ALA A 68 15.81 8.42 6.37
CA ALA A 68 16.79 7.54 5.75
C ALA A 68 16.42 6.08 6.00
N GLN A 69 16.61 5.23 4.99
CA GLN A 69 16.39 3.78 5.08
C GLN A 69 14.95 3.43 5.46
N GLY A 70 13.99 4.24 4.99
CA GLY A 70 12.58 4.16 5.38
C GLY A 70 12.30 4.37 6.87
N THR A 71 13.20 5.02 7.60
CA THR A 71 13.03 5.37 9.02
C THR A 71 13.08 6.88 9.23
N VAL A 72 12.45 7.31 10.34
CA VAL A 72 12.50 8.69 10.81
C VAL A 72 13.44 8.76 12.00
N SER A 73 14.33 9.75 12.01
CA SER A 73 15.08 10.15 13.19
C SER A 73 14.88 11.64 13.44
N ILE A 74 14.82 12.04 14.70
CA ILE A 74 14.72 13.44 15.10
C ILE A 74 15.90 13.77 16.00
N THR A 75 16.64 14.81 15.64
CA THR A 75 17.83 15.28 16.37
C THR A 75 17.67 16.74 16.76
N GLY A 76 18.35 17.19 17.81
CA GLY A 76 18.29 18.58 18.29
C GLY A 76 18.68 18.72 19.76
N VAL A 77 18.54 19.93 20.32
CA VAL A 77 18.85 20.18 21.73
C VAL A 77 17.78 19.54 22.61
N SER A 78 18.19 18.55 23.42
CA SER A 78 17.29 17.75 24.25
C SER A 78 17.29 18.25 25.70
N THR A 79 16.14 18.77 26.13
CA THR A 79 15.70 18.86 27.52
C THR A 79 14.75 17.70 27.80
N SER A 80 14.46 17.37 29.06
CA SER A 80 13.52 16.27 29.37
C SER A 80 12.14 16.44 28.72
N ARG A 81 11.66 17.68 28.57
CA ARG A 81 10.40 17.99 27.89
C ARG A 81 10.50 17.86 26.36
N THR A 82 11.60 18.28 25.76
CA THR A 82 11.79 18.15 24.30
C THR A 82 12.10 16.71 23.91
N ALA A 83 12.69 15.90 24.79
CA ALA A 83 12.92 14.47 24.58
C ALA A 83 11.61 13.70 24.37
N GLN A 84 10.63 13.85 25.28
CA GLN A 84 9.32 13.20 25.13
C GLN A 84 8.61 13.66 23.86
N TYR A 85 8.65 14.96 23.57
CA TYR A 85 8.05 15.51 22.36
C TYR A 85 8.70 14.95 21.08
N MET A 86 10.03 14.78 21.06
CA MET A 86 10.75 14.17 19.94
C MET A 86 10.36 12.71 19.74
N GLU A 87 10.17 11.94 20.82
CA GLU A 87 9.71 10.55 20.76
C GLU A 87 8.29 10.46 20.18
N ASP A 88 7.36 11.26 20.71
CA ASP A 88 5.97 11.30 20.23
C ASP A 88 5.89 11.66 18.75
N LEU A 89 6.67 12.68 18.33
CA LEU A 89 6.73 13.14 16.95
C LEU A 89 7.38 12.10 16.02
N SER A 90 8.40 11.39 16.50
CA SER A 90 9.05 10.30 15.75
C SER A 90 8.09 9.13 15.53
N GLN A 91 7.33 8.75 16.56
CA GLN A 91 6.33 7.69 16.46
C GLN A 91 5.19 8.07 15.51
N GLU A 92 4.73 9.32 15.60
CA GLU A 92 3.71 9.85 14.70
C GLU A 92 4.19 9.87 13.24
N ALA A 93 5.38 10.41 13.00
CA ALA A 93 5.97 10.47 11.66
C ALA A 93 6.18 9.06 11.08
N SER A 94 6.65 8.11 11.89
CA SER A 94 6.82 6.71 11.48
C SER A 94 5.49 6.07 11.09
N THR A 95 4.42 6.31 11.86
CA THR A 95 3.07 5.83 11.54
C THR A 95 2.57 6.43 10.21
N PHE A 96 2.82 7.72 10.00
CA PHE A 96 2.49 8.38 8.75
C PHE A 96 3.28 7.81 7.56
N LEU A 97 4.58 7.51 7.74
CA LEU A 97 5.39 6.91 6.68
C LEU A 97 4.88 5.52 6.26
N THR A 98 4.33 4.72 7.18
CA THR A 98 3.68 3.45 6.81
C THR A 98 2.52 3.69 5.83
N LEU A 99 1.70 4.71 6.06
CA LEU A 99 0.59 5.06 5.17
C LEU A 99 1.10 5.56 3.81
N VAL A 100 2.18 6.34 3.80
CA VAL A 100 2.82 6.80 2.56
C VAL A 100 3.41 5.62 1.77
N ALA A 101 4.06 4.68 2.45
CA ALA A 101 4.61 3.48 1.81
C ALA A 101 3.50 2.62 1.17
N ASP A 102 2.38 2.41 1.86
CA ASP A 102 1.22 1.70 1.31
C ASP A 102 0.62 2.41 0.08
N GLN A 103 0.58 3.75 0.11
CA GLN A 103 0.11 4.55 -1.03
C GLN A 103 1.07 4.42 -2.22
N LEU A 104 2.38 4.56 -2.00
CA LEU A 104 3.39 4.40 -3.05
C LEU A 104 3.33 3.00 -3.65
N PHE A 105 3.27 1.97 -2.81
CA PHE A 105 3.11 0.60 -3.24
C PHE A 105 1.87 0.41 -4.13
N THR A 106 0.72 0.95 -3.71
CA THR A 106 -0.51 0.90 -4.51
C THR A 106 -0.36 1.60 -5.86
N GLN A 107 0.36 2.73 -5.90
CA GLN A 107 0.63 3.47 -7.14
C GLN A 107 1.53 2.69 -8.10
N GLU A 108 2.61 2.09 -7.59
CA GLU A 108 3.53 1.27 -8.38
C GLU A 108 2.82 0.04 -8.95
N VAL A 109 2.05 -0.67 -8.11
CA VAL A 109 1.22 -1.81 -8.55
C VAL A 109 0.26 -1.38 -9.65
N GLU A 110 -0.46 -0.27 -9.49
CA GLU A 110 -1.34 0.26 -10.54
C GLU A 110 -0.61 0.56 -11.84
N GLY A 111 0.58 1.13 -11.76
CA GLY A 111 1.45 1.41 -12.91
C GLY A 111 1.75 0.13 -13.69
N VAL A 112 2.16 -0.93 -13.00
CA VAL A 112 2.41 -2.25 -13.61
C VAL A 112 1.13 -2.85 -14.20
N LEU A 113 0.04 -2.84 -13.43
CA LEU A 113 -1.24 -3.41 -13.83
C LEU A 113 -1.79 -2.81 -15.14
N ARG A 114 -1.55 -1.52 -15.38
CA ARG A 114 -1.91 -0.84 -16.64
C ARG A 114 -1.09 -1.30 -17.85
N GLN A 115 0.10 -1.84 -17.63
CA GLN A 115 0.96 -2.41 -18.68
C GLN A 115 0.59 -3.87 -18.98
N VAL A 116 0.18 -4.62 -17.96
CA VAL A 116 -0.15 -6.06 -18.07
C VAL A 116 -1.49 -6.28 -18.80
N GLY A 117 -2.47 -5.40 -18.59
CA GLY A 117 -3.79 -5.56 -19.19
C GLY A 117 -4.62 -4.30 -19.17
N ARG A 118 -5.85 -4.40 -19.68
CA ARG A 118 -6.79 -3.27 -19.65
C ARG A 118 -7.44 -3.18 -18.28
N LEU A 119 -7.10 -2.13 -17.53
CA LEU A 119 -7.82 -1.80 -16.29
C LEU A 119 -9.27 -1.40 -16.61
N THR A 120 -10.24 -2.12 -16.06
CA THR A 120 -11.68 -1.91 -16.29
C THR A 120 -12.37 -1.23 -15.13
N ALA A 121 -11.88 -1.41 -13.90
CA ALA A 121 -12.38 -0.70 -12.72
C ALA A 121 -11.30 -0.57 -11.64
N LYS A 122 -11.45 0.45 -10.80
CA LYS A 122 -10.70 0.66 -9.56
C LYS A 122 -11.69 1.05 -8.47
N GLN A 123 -11.66 0.36 -7.34
CA GLN A 123 -12.49 0.69 -6.18
C GLN A 123 -11.75 0.41 -4.87
N THR A 124 -12.24 0.98 -3.78
CA THR A 124 -11.73 0.67 -2.44
C THR A 124 -12.84 0.01 -1.62
N SER A 125 -12.51 -1.04 -0.88
CA SER A 125 -13.48 -1.80 -0.09
C SER A 125 -12.86 -2.28 1.20
N ASP A 126 -13.69 -2.45 2.22
CA ASP A 126 -13.29 -3.16 3.43
C ASP A 126 -13.40 -4.66 3.16
N VAL A 127 -12.35 -5.39 3.49
CA VAL A 127 -12.20 -6.83 3.27
C VAL A 127 -11.79 -7.53 4.55
N GLU A 128 -12.21 -8.77 4.72
CA GLU A 128 -11.68 -9.64 5.76
C GLU A 128 -10.51 -10.45 5.20
N ASP A 129 -9.39 -10.46 5.92
CA ASP A 129 -8.20 -11.25 5.62
C ASP A 129 -7.54 -11.68 6.94
N ALA A 130 -7.15 -12.95 7.04
CA ALA A 130 -6.52 -13.52 8.24
C ALA A 130 -7.26 -13.20 9.57
N GLY A 131 -8.59 -13.11 9.53
CA GLY A 131 -9.43 -12.83 10.71
C GLY A 131 -9.55 -11.35 11.09
N GLY A 132 -8.97 -10.43 10.32
CA GLY A 132 -9.05 -8.98 10.53
C GLY A 132 -9.73 -8.25 9.38
N ALA A 133 -10.43 -7.14 9.68
CA ALA A 133 -10.95 -6.24 8.66
C ALA A 133 -9.88 -5.21 8.26
N GLN A 134 -9.67 -5.05 6.95
CA GLN A 134 -8.74 -4.07 6.40
C GLN A 134 -9.26 -3.43 5.11
N ARG A 135 -8.77 -2.23 4.80
CA ARG A 135 -9.11 -1.50 3.57
C ARG A 135 -8.22 -2.00 2.43
N ALA A 136 -8.81 -2.50 1.35
CA ALA A 136 -8.08 -2.89 0.16
C ALA A 136 -8.44 -1.99 -1.04
N THR A 137 -7.47 -1.76 -1.92
CA THR A 137 -7.71 -1.22 -3.26
C THR A 137 -7.85 -2.38 -4.22
N ILE A 138 -8.98 -2.44 -4.93
CA ILE A 138 -9.33 -3.53 -5.84
C ILE A 138 -9.24 -3.00 -7.26
N TYR A 139 -8.37 -3.62 -8.05
CA TYR A 139 -8.22 -3.38 -9.48
C TYR A 139 -8.87 -4.51 -10.25
N SER A 140 -9.83 -4.20 -11.12
CA SER A 140 -10.39 -5.15 -12.07
C SER A 140 -9.71 -4.97 -13.42
N LEU A 141 -9.19 -6.06 -13.98
CA LEU A 141 -8.45 -6.07 -15.23
C LEU A 141 -9.04 -7.07 -16.22
N GLN A 142 -8.85 -6.77 -17.50
CA GLN A 142 -9.03 -7.71 -18.58
C GLN A 142 -7.65 -8.04 -19.19
N ILE A 143 -7.24 -9.30 -19.11
CA ILE A 143 -6.01 -9.82 -19.73
C ILE A 143 -6.42 -10.84 -20.78
N ALA A 144 -6.29 -10.49 -22.06
CA ALA A 144 -6.91 -11.23 -23.16
C ALA A 144 -8.42 -11.47 -22.88
N ASN A 145 -8.85 -12.73 -22.74
CA ASN A 145 -10.24 -13.10 -22.43
C ASN A 145 -10.49 -13.37 -20.93
N LEU A 146 -9.51 -13.11 -20.07
CA LEU A 146 -9.59 -13.36 -18.63
C LEU A 146 -9.97 -12.10 -17.86
N LYS A 147 -10.93 -12.24 -16.94
CA LYS A 147 -11.25 -11.24 -15.92
C LYS A 147 -10.41 -11.51 -14.68
N VAL A 148 -9.64 -10.53 -14.25
CA VAL A 148 -8.73 -10.62 -13.12
C VAL A 148 -9.05 -9.53 -12.13
N ARG A 149 -9.01 -9.84 -10.83
CA ARG A 149 -9.08 -8.87 -9.74
C ARG A 149 -7.79 -8.93 -8.93
N VAL A 150 -7.18 -7.78 -8.71
CA VAL A 150 -5.99 -7.65 -7.86
C VAL A 150 -6.36 -6.79 -6.66
N PHE A 151 -6.26 -7.38 -5.49
CA PHE A 151 -6.45 -6.73 -4.21
C PHE A 151 -5.09 -6.30 -3.72
N VAL A 152 -4.91 -4.98 -3.54
CA VAL A 152 -3.74 -4.40 -2.90
C VAL A 152 -4.14 -4.06 -1.47
N LEU A 153 -3.45 -4.66 -0.51
CA LEU A 153 -3.72 -4.55 0.92
C LEU A 153 -2.56 -3.82 1.61
N PRO A 154 -2.77 -3.29 2.82
CA PRO A 154 -1.72 -2.65 3.60
C PRO A 154 -0.50 -3.56 3.81
N GLN A 155 0.65 -2.95 4.12
CA GLN A 155 1.91 -3.65 4.39
C GLN A 155 2.43 -4.43 3.18
N GLY A 156 2.25 -3.89 1.98
CA GLY A 156 2.83 -4.49 0.77
C GLY A 156 2.18 -5.81 0.32
N LYS A 157 0.98 -6.13 0.80
CA LYS A 157 0.29 -7.40 0.51
C LYS A 157 -0.58 -7.32 -0.74
N LEU A 158 -0.65 -8.43 -1.47
CA LEU A 158 -1.39 -8.58 -2.72
C LEU A 158 -2.15 -9.90 -2.73
N GLN A 159 -3.37 -9.87 -3.26
CA GLN A 159 -4.09 -11.09 -3.63
C GLN A 159 -4.62 -10.98 -5.07
N ILE A 160 -4.35 -12.00 -5.88
CA ILE A 160 -4.73 -12.04 -7.29
C ILE A 160 -5.80 -13.11 -7.46
N PHE A 161 -6.94 -12.72 -8.03
CA PHE A 161 -8.08 -13.58 -8.33
C PHE A 161 -8.29 -13.57 -9.84
N VAL A 162 -8.46 -14.74 -10.44
CA VAL A 162 -8.85 -14.85 -11.85
C VAL A 162 -10.23 -15.46 -11.92
N ASP A 163 -11.22 -14.70 -12.38
CA ASP A 163 -12.64 -15.06 -12.29
C ASP A 163 -13.12 -15.95 -13.45
N THR A 164 -12.36 -16.03 -14.53
CA THR A 164 -12.78 -16.71 -15.78
C THR A 164 -11.62 -17.47 -16.42
N GLY A 165 -11.94 -18.48 -17.25
CA GLY A 165 -10.95 -19.26 -18.00
C GLY A 165 -10.67 -20.63 -17.37
N THR A 166 -9.65 -21.31 -17.84
CA THR A 166 -9.17 -22.56 -17.23
C THR A 166 -8.15 -22.27 -16.13
N PHE A 167 -7.93 -23.23 -15.22
CA PHE A 167 -6.91 -23.09 -14.18
C PHE A 167 -5.52 -22.83 -14.75
N ASN A 168 -5.14 -23.50 -15.84
CA ASN A 168 -3.86 -23.25 -16.50
C ASN A 168 -3.75 -21.82 -17.04
N GLN A 169 -4.82 -21.29 -17.66
CA GLN A 169 -4.86 -19.90 -18.12
C GLN A 169 -4.76 -18.91 -16.96
N ALA A 170 -5.50 -19.18 -15.87
CA ALA A 170 -5.47 -18.38 -14.67
C ALA A 170 -4.08 -18.35 -14.02
N LYS A 171 -3.45 -19.51 -13.87
CA LYS A 171 -2.08 -19.63 -13.36
C LYS A 171 -1.08 -18.86 -14.22
N THR A 172 -1.16 -18.99 -15.54
CA THR A 172 -0.31 -18.22 -16.45
C THR A 172 -0.52 -16.72 -16.28
N ALA A 173 -1.77 -16.24 -16.19
CA ALA A 173 -2.06 -14.82 -15.99
C ALA A 173 -1.51 -14.28 -14.66
N THR A 174 -1.68 -15.04 -13.57
CA THR A 174 -1.11 -14.69 -12.25
C THR A 174 0.41 -14.59 -12.32
N LEU A 175 1.08 -15.57 -12.93
CA LEU A 175 2.54 -15.57 -13.05
C LEU A 175 3.06 -14.40 -13.91
N VAL A 176 2.32 -14.00 -14.95
CA VAL A 176 2.64 -12.82 -15.75
C VAL A 176 2.56 -11.55 -14.90
N ILE A 177 1.49 -11.36 -14.12
CA ILE A 177 1.36 -10.21 -13.23
C ILE A 177 2.53 -10.16 -12.24
N LEU A 178 2.84 -11.28 -11.59
CA LEU A 178 3.92 -11.34 -10.60
C LEU A 178 5.30 -11.08 -11.22
N ARG A 179 5.58 -11.67 -12.39
CA ARG A 179 6.82 -11.42 -13.12
C ARG A 179 6.96 -9.95 -13.50
N ASP A 180 5.89 -9.32 -13.97
CA ASP A 180 5.94 -7.94 -14.42
C ASP A 180 6.05 -6.96 -13.22
N LEU A 181 5.46 -7.31 -12.06
CA LEU A 181 5.70 -6.59 -10.80
C LEU A 181 7.19 -6.68 -10.41
N GLN A 182 7.76 -7.88 -10.43
CA GLN A 182 9.18 -8.11 -10.12
C GLN A 182 10.11 -7.36 -11.09
N ALA A 183 9.79 -7.35 -12.39
CA ALA A 183 10.56 -6.64 -13.41
C ALA A 183 10.58 -5.12 -13.21
N GLN A 184 9.56 -4.57 -12.55
CA GLN A 184 9.48 -3.15 -12.16
C GLN A 184 10.11 -2.89 -10.78
N GLY A 185 10.84 -3.87 -10.23
CA GLY A 185 11.49 -3.76 -8.92
C GLY A 185 10.53 -3.91 -7.74
N LEU A 186 9.26 -4.30 -7.96
CA LEU A 186 8.39 -4.75 -6.88
C LEU A 186 8.64 -6.24 -6.66
N GLU A 187 9.69 -6.57 -5.91
CA GLU A 187 10.09 -7.95 -5.58
C GLU A 187 9.06 -8.63 -4.66
N VAL A 188 7.89 -8.90 -5.21
CA VAL A 188 6.79 -9.58 -4.53
C VAL A 188 7.11 -11.07 -4.45
N GLN A 189 7.05 -11.61 -3.24
CA GLN A 189 7.23 -13.04 -2.99
C GLN A 189 5.87 -13.70 -2.85
N LEU A 190 5.73 -14.88 -3.47
CA LEU A 190 4.57 -15.73 -3.26
C LEU A 190 4.51 -16.19 -1.81
N THR A 191 3.40 -15.93 -1.14
CA THR A 191 3.14 -16.41 0.22
C THR A 191 2.15 -17.59 0.23
N SER A 192 1.57 -17.91 -0.92
CA SER A 192 0.78 -19.11 -1.16
C SER A 192 1.05 -19.66 -2.56
N GLU A 193 0.75 -20.93 -2.80
CA GLU A 193 0.72 -21.45 -4.17
C GLU A 193 -0.44 -20.82 -4.95
N VAL A 194 -0.39 -20.97 -6.29
CA VAL A 194 -1.54 -20.68 -7.14
C VAL A 194 -2.52 -21.83 -6.99
N GLU A 195 -3.62 -21.59 -6.30
CA GLU A 195 -4.61 -22.61 -5.98
C GLU A 195 -5.81 -22.51 -6.92
N GLN A 196 -6.33 -23.65 -7.35
CA GLN A 196 -7.64 -23.69 -8.02
C GLN A 196 -8.68 -23.49 -6.92
N HIS A 197 -9.42 -22.38 -6.96
CA HIS A 197 -10.33 -22.03 -5.88
C HIS A 197 -11.36 -23.15 -5.64
N ARG A 198 -11.29 -23.73 -4.45
CA ARG A 198 -12.36 -24.49 -3.81
C ARG A 198 -12.91 -23.58 -2.72
N ASP A 199 -14.22 -23.62 -2.44
CA ASP A 199 -14.88 -22.75 -1.45
C ASP A 199 -14.35 -22.99 -0.03
N ASP A 200 -13.15 -22.49 0.27
CA ASP A 200 -12.46 -22.59 1.56
C ASP A 200 -12.22 -21.18 2.15
N VAL A 201 -12.00 -21.12 3.46
CA VAL A 201 -12.09 -19.90 4.31
C VAL A 201 -10.87 -18.96 4.18
N ASP A 202 -9.84 -19.34 3.41
CA ASP A 202 -8.51 -18.72 3.49
C ASP A 202 -8.27 -17.54 2.52
N HIS A 203 -9.30 -16.93 1.93
CA HIS A 203 -9.14 -15.85 0.95
C HIS A 203 -9.94 -14.59 1.30
N VAL A 204 -9.57 -13.46 0.70
CA VAL A 204 -10.26 -12.18 0.95
C VAL A 204 -11.76 -12.26 0.67
N HIS A 205 -12.55 -11.99 1.71
CA HIS A 205 -14.00 -11.82 1.61
C HIS A 205 -14.34 -10.33 1.59
N VAL A 206 -14.97 -9.89 0.51
CA VAL A 206 -15.51 -8.54 0.42
C VAL A 206 -16.75 -8.48 1.32
N ARG A 207 -16.71 -7.65 2.36
CA ARG A 207 -17.95 -7.30 3.07
C ARG A 207 -18.79 -6.52 2.08
N GLN A 208 -19.91 -7.08 1.62
CA GLN A 208 -20.92 -6.27 0.94
C GLN A 208 -21.37 -5.21 1.95
N ALA A 209 -20.82 -4.01 1.84
CA ALA A 209 -21.44 -2.83 2.41
C ALA A 209 -22.87 -2.86 1.89
N HIS A 210 -23.85 -2.95 2.79
CA HIS A 210 -25.25 -2.87 2.43
C HIS A 210 -25.39 -1.75 1.42
N GLN A 211 -25.88 -2.09 0.22
CA GLN A 211 -26.53 -1.12 -0.64
C GLN A 211 -27.64 -0.51 0.22
N ARG A 212 -27.34 0.60 0.91
CA ARG A 212 -28.38 1.52 1.34
C ARG A 212 -28.95 2.05 0.04
N GLY A 213 -30.04 1.43 -0.38
CA GLY A 213 -30.86 1.90 -1.47
C GLY A 213 -31.22 3.36 -1.23
N GLY A 214 -30.55 4.25 -1.95
CA GLY A 214 -31.07 5.57 -2.27
C GLY A 214 -31.83 5.41 -3.57
N GLY A 215 -33.16 5.36 -3.47
CA GLY A 215 -34.04 5.54 -4.63
C GLY A 215 -33.82 6.91 -5.29
N PRO A 216 -34.34 7.11 -6.50
CA PRO A 216 -34.16 8.35 -7.23
C PRO A 216 -34.84 9.51 -6.49
N VAL A 217 -34.13 10.62 -6.36
CA VAL A 217 -34.72 11.96 -6.17
C VAL A 217 -34.46 12.73 -7.44
#